data_AF-A0A3M9ZWR3-F1
#
_entry.id   AF-A0A3M9ZWR3-F1
#
_cell.length_a   1.000
_cell.length_b   1.000
_cell.length_c   1.000
_cell.angle_alpha   90.00
_cell.angle_beta   90.00
_cell.angle_gamma   90.00
#
_symmetry.space_group_name_H-M   'P 1'
#
loop_
_entity.id
_entity.type
_entity.pdbx_description
1 polymer ?
#
loop_
_entity_poly.entity_id
_entity_poly.type
_entity_poly.pdbx_seq_one_letter_code
_entity_poly.pdbx_strand_id
1 'polypeptide(L)' 'MATTVTAIRAPRREGPFDLFAEVSSALDAAGERLGDGDVVVISSKYAAVSQGRTVTEASVAASAPARAL' A
#
# COMPACT_ATOMS: atom_id res chain seq x y z
N MET A 1 -18.11 -2.22 23.86
CA MET A 1 -16.92 -3.01 23.46
C MET A 1 -15.84 -2.05 23.01
N ALA A 2 -14.57 -2.34 23.28
CA ALA A 2 -13.46 -1.50 22.85
C ALA A 2 -12.91 -2.02 21.51
N THR A 3 -12.62 -1.10 20.59
CA THR A 3 -11.95 -1.41 19.32
C THR A 3 -10.46 -1.55 19.57
N THR A 4 -9.87 -2.64 19.08
CA THR A 4 -8.41 -2.85 19.06
C THR A 4 -7.84 -2.41 17.71
N VAL A 5 -6.63 -1.86 17.73
CA VAL A 5 -5.91 -1.48 16.51
C VAL A 5 -4.50 -2.04 16.62
N THR A 6 -4.14 -2.91 15.67
CA THR A 6 -2.80 -3.51 15.59
C THR A 6 -2.07 -3.01 14.36
N ALA A 7 -0.82 -2.58 14.53
CA ALA A 7 0.04 -2.19 13.42
C ALA A 7 0.68 -3.43 12.78
N ILE A 8 0.40 -3.67 11.49
CA ILE A 8 0.98 -4.78 10.72
C ILE A 8 2.20 -4.26 9.94
N ARG A 9 3.35 -4.92 10.12
CA ARG A 9 4.58 -4.59 9.38
C ARG A 9 4.62 -5.38 8.08
N ALA A 10 4.45 -4.68 6.96
CA ALA A 10 4.68 -5.24 5.64
C ALA A 10 6.08 -4.86 5.11
N PRO A 11 6.77 -5.74 4.36
CA PRO A 11 8.01 -5.41 3.67
C PRO A 11 7.86 -4.21 2.73
N ARG A 12 8.92 -3.41 2.60
CA ARG A 12 8.93 -2.34 1.59
C ARG A 12 9.04 -2.97 0.19
N ARG A 13 8.20 -2.50 -0.74
CA ARG A 13 8.21 -2.88 -2.16
C ARG A 13 8.51 -1.65 -3.02
N GLU A 14 9.19 -1.86 -4.14
CA GLU A 14 9.59 -0.80 -5.08
C GLU A 14 8.96 -0.92 -6.46
N GLY A 15 8.40 -2.09 -6.79
CA GLY A 15 7.71 -2.36 -8.05
C GLY A 15 6.38 -3.08 -7.82
N PRO A 16 5.66 -3.44 -8.90
CA PRO A 16 4.40 -4.17 -8.81
C PRO A 16 4.54 -5.47 -8.00
N PHE A 17 3.50 -5.80 -7.24
CA PHE A 17 3.44 -7.03 -6.44
C PHE A 17 1.97 -7.41 -6.20
N ASP A 18 1.74 -8.67 -5.81
CA ASP A 18 0.41 -9.12 -5.36
C ASP A 18 0.12 -8.57 -3.96
N LEU A 19 -0.78 -7.58 -3.90
CA LEU A 19 -1.14 -6.93 -2.64
C LEU A 19 -1.80 -7.89 -1.65
N PHE A 20 -2.64 -8.81 -2.13
CA PHE A 20 -3.36 -9.74 -1.26
C PHE A 20 -2.38 -10.72 -0.63
N ALA A 21 -1.54 -11.37 -1.44
CA ALA A 21 -0.55 -12.32 -0.96
C ALA A 21 0.42 -11.68 0.06
N GLU A 22 0.84 -10.44 -0.17
CA GLU A 22 1.72 -9.71 0.73
C GLU A 22 1.04 -9.39 2.08
N VAL A 23 -0.21 -8.92 2.05
CA VAL A 23 -0.96 -8.61 3.28
C VAL A 23 -1.26 -9.88 4.07
N SER A 24 -1.65 -10.97 3.40
CA SER A 24 -1.85 -12.28 4.06
C SER A 24 -0.57 -12.75 4.76
N SER A 25 0.57 -12.71 4.06
CA SER A 25 1.87 -13.09 4.64
C SER A 25 2.27 -12.20 5.82
N ALA A 26 2.02 -10.89 5.75
CA ALA A 26 2.32 -9.96 6.83
C ALA A 26 1.44 -10.18 8.08
N LEU A 27 0.16 -10.53 7.89
CA LEU A 27 -0.74 -10.91 8.98
C LEU A 27 -0.29 -12.22 9.64
N ASP A 28 0.02 -13.24 8.83
CA ASP A 28 0.53 -14.53 9.33
C ASP A 28 1.83 -14.35 10.13
N ALA A 29 2.77 -13.53 9.62
CA ALA A 29 4.03 -13.22 10.30
C ALA A 29 3.83 -12.43 11.61
N ALA A 30 2.76 -11.66 11.73
CA ALA A 30 2.37 -10.97 12.95
C ALA A 30 1.62 -11.89 13.94
N GLY A 31 1.28 -13.12 13.54
CA GLY A 31 0.46 -14.02 14.33
C GLY A 31 -1.01 -13.60 14.43
N GLU A 32 -1.45 -12.71 13.53
CA GLU A 32 -2.80 -12.14 13.52
C GLU A 32 -3.71 -12.94 12.60
N ARG A 33 -4.97 -13.15 13.02
CA ARG A 33 -6.01 -13.78 12.20
C ARG A 33 -7.21 -12.84 12.14
N LEU A 34 -7.65 -12.54 10.92
CA LEU A 34 -8.85 -11.73 10.70
C LEU A 34 -10.10 -12.54 11.06
N GLY A 35 -10.97 -11.93 11.86
CA GLY A 35 -12.33 -12.38 12.11
C GLY A 35 -13.36 -11.64 11.27
N ASP A 36 -14.59 -12.12 11.30
CA ASP A 36 -15.71 -11.46 10.63
C ASP A 36 -15.94 -10.06 11.21
N GLY A 37 -15.97 -9.06 10.33
CA GLY A 37 -16.15 -7.65 10.71
C GLY A 37 -14.85 -6.88 10.97
N ASP A 38 -13.69 -7.55 10.93
CA ASP A 38 -12.40 -6.86 11.00
C ASP A 38 -12.15 -6.02 9.74
N VAL A 39 -11.40 -4.93 9.93
CA VAL A 39 -11.07 -3.99 8.86
C VAL A 39 -9.56 -3.93 8.68
N VAL A 40 -9.12 -4.21 7.46
CA VAL A 40 -7.72 -4.02 7.06
C VAL A 40 -7.58 -2.65 6.40
N VAL A 41 -6.73 -1.79 6.98
CA VAL A 41 -6.43 -0.47 6.44
C VAL A 41 -5.09 -0.50 5.71
N ILE A 42 -5.11 -0.17 4.42
CA ILE A 42 -3.92 -0.11 3.57
C ILE A 42 -3.74 1.32 3.09
N SER A 43 -2.54 1.89 3.26
CA SER A 43 -2.25 3.22 2.72
C SER A 43 -2.33 3.23 1.19
N SER A 44 -2.84 4.32 0.61
CA SER A 44 -2.94 4.48 -0.84
C SER A 44 -1.58 4.37 -1.54
N LYS A 45 -0.49 4.76 -0.86
CA LYS A 45 0.89 4.61 -1.36
C LYS A 45 1.23 3.13 -1.61
N TYR A 46 0.93 2.26 -0.66
CA TYR A 46 1.29 0.84 -0.78
C TYR A 46 0.49 0.14 -1.88
N ALA A 47 -0.82 0.47 -1.99
CA ALA A 47 -1.67 0.02 -3.08
C ALA A 47 -1.22 0.58 -4.45
N ALA A 48 -0.76 1.83 -4.52
CA ALA A 48 -0.26 2.41 -5.77
C ALA A 48 1.03 1.72 -6.25
N VAL A 49 1.93 1.36 -5.33
CA VAL A 49 3.15 0.59 -5.67
C VAL A 49 2.77 -0.80 -6.19
N SER A 50 1.83 -1.50 -5.55
CA SER A 50 1.40 -2.84 -5.98
C SER A 50 0.82 -2.85 -7.39
N GLN A 51 0.17 -1.74 -7.78
CA GLN A 51 -0.41 -1.51 -9.10
C GLN A 51 0.58 -0.96 -10.14
N GLY A 52 1.86 -0.79 -9.79
CA GLY A 52 2.87 -0.25 -10.71
C GLY A 52 2.68 1.21 -11.08
N ARG A 53 2.05 2.01 -10.21
CA ARG A 53 1.73 3.43 -10.47
C ARG A 53 2.87 4.40 -10.14
N THR A 54 4.02 3.88 -9.73
CA THR A 54 5.22 4.70 -9.49
C THR A 54 5.84 5.10 -10.81
N VAL A 55 6.10 6.40 -10.99
CA VAL A 55 6.82 6.95 -12.14
C VAL A 55 8.04 7.72 -11.67
N THR A 56 9.03 7.87 -12.55
CA THR A 56 10.18 8.74 -12.26
C THR A 56 9.86 10.16 -12.71
N GLU A 57 10.41 11.15 -12.02
CA GLU A 57 10.22 12.55 -12.41
C GLU A 57 10.69 12.80 -13.86
N ALA A 58 11.82 12.20 -14.24
CA ALA A 58 12.37 12.28 -15.59
C ALA A 58 11.44 11.71 -16.67
N SER A 59 10.46 10.85 -16.33
CA SER A 59 9.48 10.33 -17.29
C SER A 59 8.25 11.24 -17.44
N VAL A 60 8.20 12.38 -16.75
CA VAL A 60 7.07 13.31 -16.79
C VAL A 60 7.48 14.57 -17.55
N ALA A 61 6.74 14.90 -18.61
CA ALA A 61 6.91 16.15 -19.34
C ALA A 61 5.90 17.19 -18.85
N ALA A 62 6.39 18.35 -18.40
CA ALA A 62 5.52 19.46 -18.02
C ALA A 62 4.77 20.01 -19.25
N SER A 63 3.47 20.25 -19.11
CA SER A 63 2.69 20.98 -20.11
C SER A 63 2.98 22.49 -20.01
N ALA A 64 2.56 23.27 -21.01
CA ALA A 64 2.73 24.73 -20.95
C ALA A 64 2.06 25.37 -19.71
N PRO A 65 0.82 24.99 -19.32
CA PRO A 65 0.23 25.47 -18.07
C PRO A 65 1.01 25.06 -16.83
N ALA A 66 1.54 23.82 -16.77
CA ALA A 66 2.28 23.34 -15.62
C ALA A 66 3.60 24.10 -15.39
N ARG A 67 4.23 24.61 -16.46
CA ARG A 67 5.44 25.45 -16.38
C ARG A 67 5.18 26.87 -15.88
N ALA A 68 3.92 27.29 -15.81
CA ALA A 68 3.52 28.64 -15.41
C ALA A 68 2.99 28.72 -13.97
N LEU A 69 2.96 27.59 -13.25
CA LEU A 69 2.71 27.50 -11.80
C LEU A 69 3.99 27.76 -11.01
#